data_AF-A0A7H4MHQ1-F1
#
_entry.id   AF-A0A7H4MHQ1-F1
#
_cell.length_a   1.000
_cell.length_b   1.000
_cell.length_c   1.000
_cell.angle_alpha   90.00
_cell.angle_beta   90.00
_cell.angle_gamma   90.00
#
_symmetry.space_group_name_H-M   'P 1'
#
loop_
_entity.id
_entity.type
_entity.pdbx_description
1 polymer ?
#
loop_
_entity_poly.entity_id
_entity_poly.type
_entity_poly.pdbx_seq_one_letter_code
_entity_poly.pdbx_strand_id
1 'polypeptide(L)'
;MQHAYTSHITWTGNQGTVLRLQGLCRTWDIAVKGKEPIHCSNDPLLGGDPGKMNPEDLLLSSLSACHMLWYLHLASDAGITVMEYQDSPVAMG
;
A
#
# COMPACT_ATOMS: atom_id res chain seq x y z
N MET A 1 -19.36 -7.83 -14.84
CA MET A 1 -18.44 -7.04 -15.67
C MET A 1 -17.02 -7.35 -15.23
N GLN A 2 -16.14 -7.76 -16.14
CA GLN A 2 -14.72 -7.90 -15.82
C GLN A 2 -14.06 -6.53 -15.98
N HIS A 3 -13.34 -6.09 -14.94
CA HIS A 3 -12.53 -4.89 -14.97
C HIS A 3 -11.12 -5.27 -14.54
N ALA A 4 -10.11 -4.87 -15.33
CA ALA A 4 -8.72 -5.13 -15.03
C ALA A 4 -8.11 -3.92 -14.30
N TYR A 5 -7.49 -4.17 -13.15
CA TYR A 5 -6.72 -3.17 -12.42
C TYR A 5 -5.24 -3.36 -12.73
N THR A 6 -4.54 -2.27 -13.04
CA THR A 6 -3.10 -2.31 -13.33
C THR A 6 -2.33 -1.37 -12.39
N SER A 7 -1.12 -1.78 -12.05
CA SER A 7 -0.17 -1.03 -11.26
C SER A 7 1.22 -1.23 -11.85
N HIS A 8 2.03 -0.18 -11.87
CA HIS A 8 3.41 -0.22 -12.36
C HIS A 8 4.36 -0.01 -11.19
N ILE A 9 5.27 -0.96 -11.01
CA ILE A 9 6.27 -0.91 -9.95
C ILE A 9 7.61 -0.58 -10.57
N THR A 10 8.20 0.54 -10.15
CA THR A 10 9.51 0.98 -10.66
C THR A 10 10.48 1.04 -9.50
N TRP A 11 11.52 0.21 -9.53
CA TRP A 11 12.62 0.32 -8.59
C TRP A 11 13.48 1.54 -8.93
N THR A 12 13.63 2.46 -7.98
CA THR A 12 14.36 3.74 -8.17
C THR A 12 15.76 3.72 -7.56
N GLY A 13 16.15 2.61 -6.94
CA GLY A 13 17.40 2.47 -6.21
C GLY A 13 18.66 2.20 -7.05
N ASN A 14 18.58 2.22 -8.38
CA ASN A 14 19.75 1.92 -9.22
C ASN A 14 20.77 3.08 -9.18
N GLN A 15 21.89 2.88 -8.49
CA GLN A 15 23.01 3.84 -8.43
C GLN A 15 24.11 3.58 -9.47
N GLY A 16 23.87 2.74 -10.49
CA GLY A 16 24.84 2.46 -11.55
C GLY A 16 25.99 1.53 -11.14
N THR A 17 25.86 0.84 -10.00
CA THR A 17 26.81 -0.16 -9.51
C THR A 17 26.21 -1.56 -9.54
N VAL A 18 27.06 -2.60 -9.61
CA VAL A 18 26.61 -4.00 -9.56
C VAL A 18 25.83 -4.22 -8.26
N LEU A 19 24.62 -4.77 -8.39
CA LEU A 19 23.75 -5.14 -7.27
C LEU A 19 24.50 -6.03 -6.26
N ARG A 20 24.92 -5.45 -5.14
CA ARG A 20 25.37 -6.19 -3.95
C ARG A 20 24.32 -6.01 -2.86
N LEU A 21 23.96 -7.12 -2.20
CA LEU A 21 22.93 -7.15 -1.15
C LEU A 21 23.15 -6.09 -0.06
N GLN A 22 24.40 -5.75 0.25
CA GLN A 22 24.75 -4.74 1.26
C GLN A 22 24.58 -3.27 0.81
N GLY A 23 24.31 -3.00 -0.47
CA GLY A 23 24.15 -1.65 -1.03
C GLY A 23 22.89 -1.46 -1.87
N LEU A 24 21.94 -2.40 -1.81
CA LEU A 24 20.68 -2.30 -2.53
C LEU A 24 19.87 -1.14 -1.94
N CYS A 25 19.72 -0.04 -2.70
CA CYS A 25 18.79 1.02 -2.31
C CYS A 25 17.36 0.47 -2.44
N ARG A 26 16.64 0.40 -1.32
CA ARG A 26 15.32 -0.25 -1.23
C ARG A 26 14.17 0.72 -1.50
N THR A 27 14.39 1.72 -2.33
CA THR A 27 13.35 2.67 -2.72
C THR A 27 12.76 2.27 -4.07
N TRP A 28 11.45 2.40 -4.16
CA TRP A 28 10.68 2.03 -5.34
C TRP A 28 9.36 2.80 -5.32
N ASP A 29 8.73 2.90 -6.49
CA ASP A 29 7.52 3.67 -6.67
C ASP A 29 6.39 2.79 -7.19
N ILE A 30 5.16 3.10 -6.76
CA ILE A 30 3.91 2.59 -7.32
C ILE A 30 3.31 3.68 -8.21
N ALA A 31 3.09 3.37 -9.48
CA ALA A 31 2.43 4.24 -10.43
C ALA A 31 1.15 3.61 -10.98
N VAL A 32 0.05 4.33 -10.83
CA VAL A 32 -1.26 4.00 -11.43
C VAL A 32 -1.65 5.14 -12.36
N LYS A 33 -2.14 4.82 -13.55
CA LYS A 33 -2.46 5.83 -14.58
C LYS A 33 -3.42 6.89 -14.02
N GLY A 34 -3.02 8.16 -14.11
CA GLY A 34 -3.82 9.31 -13.68
C GLY A 34 -3.83 9.56 -12.16
N LYS A 35 -2.95 8.90 -11.40
CA LYS A 35 -2.78 9.12 -9.96
C LYS A 35 -1.34 9.53 -9.66
N GLU A 36 -1.15 10.26 -8.56
CA GLU A 36 0.17 10.56 -8.04
C GLU A 36 0.91 9.27 -7.66
N PRO A 37 2.22 9.16 -7.97
CA PRO A 37 3.03 8.01 -7.55
C PRO A 37 3.11 7.90 -6.02
N ILE A 38 3.14 6.67 -5.51
CA ILE A 38 3.42 6.40 -4.10
C ILE A 38 4.89 5.98 -3.99
N HIS A 39 5.67 6.79 -3.29
CA HIS A 39 7.06 6.48 -2.96
C HIS A 39 7.11 5.50 -1.79
N CYS A 40 7.70 4.34 -2.05
CA CYS A 40 7.71 3.23 -1.13
C CYS A 40 9.14 2.83 -0.74
N SER A 41 9.24 2.06 0.34
CA SER A 41 10.46 1.38 0.71
C SER A 41 10.17 -0.04 1.22
N ASN A 42 11.19 -0.73 1.71
CA ASN A 42 10.98 -1.99 2.42
C ASN A 42 10.66 -1.72 3.89
N ASP A 43 10.28 -2.77 4.61
CA ASP A 43 10.20 -2.73 6.06
C ASP A 43 11.52 -2.22 6.69
N PRO A 44 11.46 -1.34 7.71
CA PRO A 44 12.64 -0.89 8.46
C PRO A 44 13.50 -2.01 9.06
N LEU A 45 12.91 -3.14 9.46
CA LEU A 45 13.61 -4.35 9.92
C LEU A 45 14.47 -4.96 8.82
N LEU A 46 14.05 -4.77 7.57
CA LEU A 46 14.80 -5.12 6.38
C LEU A 46 15.56 -3.92 5.83
N GLY A 47 15.84 -2.89 6.64
CA GLY A 47 16.63 -1.72 6.31
C GLY A 47 16.03 -0.82 5.23
N GLY A 48 14.71 -0.66 5.22
CA GLY A 48 14.02 0.38 4.46
C GLY A 48 13.82 1.68 5.24
N ASP A 49 13.17 2.65 4.61
CA ASP A 49 12.87 3.97 5.16
C ASP A 49 11.53 3.96 5.92
N PRO A 50 11.50 4.18 7.25
CA PRO A 50 10.27 4.18 8.05
C PRO A 50 9.31 5.33 7.71
N GLY A 51 9.77 6.35 6.97
CA GLY A 51 8.92 7.44 6.48
C GLY A 51 8.12 7.09 5.22
N LYS A 52 8.28 5.89 4.67
CA LYS A 52 7.62 5.44 3.44
C LYS A 52 6.81 4.18 3.68
N MET A 53 5.75 4.03 2.90
CA MET A 53 4.95 2.81 2.90
C MET A 53 5.80 1.62 2.46
N ASN A 54 5.67 0.50 3.17
CA ASN A 54 6.21 -0.79 2.75
C ASN A 54 5.09 -1.69 2.17
N PRO A 55 5.41 -2.84 1.54
CA PRO A 55 4.41 -3.75 0.99
C PRO A 55 3.38 -4.24 2.03
N GLU A 56 3.83 -4.52 3.25
CA GLU A 56 3.01 -5.01 4.35
C GLU A 56 1.99 -3.95 4.82
N ASP A 57 2.42 -2.70 4.98
CA ASP A 57 1.57 -1.55 5.30
C ASP A 57 0.48 -1.36 4.25
N LEU A 58 0.86 -1.45 2.96
CA LEU A 58 -0.04 -1.28 1.83
C LEU A 58 -1.07 -2.42 1.77
N LEU A 59 -0.63 -3.66 2.00
CA LEU A 59 -1.51 -4.82 2.01
C LEU A 59 -2.52 -4.72 3.15
N LEU A 60 -2.05 -4.47 4.38
CA LEU A 60 -2.91 -4.34 5.55
C LEU A 60 -3.93 -3.20 5.37
N SER A 61 -3.45 -2.05 4.88
CA SER A 61 -4.31 -0.89 4.58
C SER A 61 -5.36 -1.21 3.51
N SER A 62 -4.97 -1.91 2.44
CA SER A 62 -5.90 -2.27 1.36
C SER A 62 -7.02 -3.21 1.83
N LEU A 63 -6.69 -4.17 2.70
CA LEU A 63 -7.65 -5.10 3.28
C LEU A 63 -8.61 -4.39 4.23
N SER A 64 -8.09 -3.55 5.14
CA SER A 64 -8.90 -2.78 6.08
C SER A 64 -9.86 -1.84 5.36
N ALA A 65 -9.37 -1.10 4.35
CA ALA A 65 -10.19 -0.22 3.54
C ALA A 65 -11.27 -0.96 2.75
N CYS A 66 -10.95 -2.16 2.22
CA CYS A 66 -11.93 -2.99 1.52
C CYS A 66 -13.06 -3.43 2.47
N HIS A 67 -12.71 -3.86 3.69
CA HIS A 67 -13.68 -4.22 4.71
C HIS A 67 -14.55 -3.02 5.14
N MET A 68 -13.95 -1.85 5.36
CA MET A 68 -14.67 -0.60 5.64
C MET A 68 -15.72 -0.30 4.55
N LEU A 69 -15.33 -0.36 3.27
CA LEU A 69 -16.23 -0.08 2.15
C LEU A 69 -17.39 -1.08 2.08
N TRP A 70 -17.13 -2.35 2.38
CA TRP A 70 -18.18 -3.37 2.47
C TRP A 70 -19.14 -3.09 3.63
N TYR A 71 -18.63 -2.74 4.81
CA TYR A 71 -19.45 -2.35 5.95
C TYR A 71 -20.34 -1.14 5.65
N LEU A 72 -19.78 -0.09 5.03
CA LEU A 72 -20.53 1.11 4.66
C LEU A 72 -21.63 0.80 3.65
N HIS A 73 -21.37 -0.11 2.70
CA HIS A 73 -22.40 -0.59 1.78
C HIS A 73 -23.56 -1.27 2.52
N LEU A 74 -23.28 -2.15 3.47
CA LEU A 74 -24.33 -2.80 4.26
C LEU A 74 -25.13 -1.81 5.13
N ALA A 75 -24.47 -0.83 5.74
CA ALA A 75 -25.15 0.20 6.51
C ALA A 75 -26.10 1.03 5.63
N SER A 76 -25.67 1.37 4.40
CA SER A 76 -26.50 2.03 3.41
C SER A 76 -27.73 1.20 3.04
N ASP A 77 -27.56 -0.10 2.77
CA ASP A 77 -28.68 -1.00 2.43
C ASP A 77 -29.69 -1.14 3.58
N ALA A 78 -29.23 -1.02 4.83
CA ALA A 78 -30.06 -1.05 6.03
C ALA A 78 -30.71 0.32 6.38
N GLY A 79 -30.42 1.39 5.63
CA GLY A 79 -30.90 2.74 5.94
C GLY A 79 -30.27 3.37 7.17
N ILE A 80 -29.07 2.92 7.56
CA ILE A 80 -28.30 3.43 8.70
C ILE A 80 -27.33 4.51 8.22
N THR A 81 -27.42 5.71 8.79
CA THR A 81 -26.46 6.79 8.54
C THR A 81 -25.23 6.62 9.41
N VAL A 82 -24.09 6.26 8.80
CA VAL A 82 -22.78 6.22 9.48
C VAL A 82 -22.19 7.62 9.52
N MET A 83 -21.86 8.11 10.72
CA MET A 83 -21.29 9.45 10.90
C MET A 83 -19.76 9.46 10.78
N GLU A 84 -19.10 8.38 11.20
CA GLU A 84 -17.65 8.24 11.21
C GLU A 84 -17.27 6.75 11.20
N TYR A 85 -16.10 6.43 10.64
CA TYR A 85 -15.47 5.10 10.72
C TYR A 85 -13.97 5.28 10.93
N GLN A 86 -13.41 4.55 11.90
CA GLN A 86 -11.97 4.44 12.11
C GLN A 86 -11.62 3.01 12.50
N ASP A 87 -10.53 2.48 11.95
CA ASP A 87 -9.96 1.21 12.37
C ASP A 87 -8.44 1.31 12.60
N SER A 88 -7.90 0.33 13.30
CA SER A 88 -6.47 0.21 13.62
C SER A 88 -6.07 -1.26 13.54
N PRO A 89 -6.02 -1.82 12.32
CA PRO A 89 -5.77 -3.24 12.13
C PRO A 89 -4.34 -3.60 12.56
N VAL A 90 -4.16 -4.81 13.06
CA VAL A 90 -2.85 -5.37 13.41
C VAL A 90 -2.64 -6.65 12.62
N ALA A 91 -1.45 -6.81 12.05
CA ALA A 91 -0.99 -8.04 11.43
C ALA A 91 0.30 -8.53 12.09
N MET A 92 0.50 -9.84 12.12
CA MET A 92 1.77 -10.46 12.50
C MET A 92 2.28 -11.26 11.29
N GLY A 93 3.54 -11.02 10.91
CA GLY A 93 4.25 -11.72 9.84
C GLY A 93 5.10 -12.89 10.35
#